data_AF-A0A3D4PF53-F1
#
_entry.id   AF-A0A3D4PF53-F1
#
_cell.length_a   1.000
_cell.length_b   1.000
_cell.length_c   1.000
_cell.angle_alpha   90.00
_cell.angle_beta   90.00
_cell.angle_gamma   90.00
#
_symmetry.space_group_name_H-M   'P 1'
#
loop_
_entity.id
_entity.type
_entity.pdbx_description
1 polymer ?
#
loop_
_entity_poly.entity_id
_entity_poly.type
_entity_poly.pdbx_seq_one_letter_code
_entity_poly.pdbx_strand_id
1 'polypeptide(L)'
;MAVHKLPQLEPDSCEGCGLCCQGIGSPVLLYQTDERTSGSHPFRPTGLPSSLIAEIDDHFGGLRRGEEPQTQCLWFDPIQQQCRHYEWRPQFCREFELAGTACLILRQSEGDY
;
A
#
# COMPACT_ATOMS: atom_id res chain seq x y z
N MET A 1 20.48 -26.25 21.54
CA MET A 1 20.84 -25.77 20.20
C MET A 1 20.76 -24.25 20.24
N ALA A 2 21.89 -23.55 20.07
CA ALA A 2 21.88 -22.10 20.08
C ALA A 2 21.32 -21.62 18.74
N VAL A 3 20.17 -20.94 18.76
CA VAL A 3 19.63 -20.27 17.57
C VAL A 3 20.54 -19.07 17.33
N HIS A 4 21.44 -19.18 16.36
CA HIS A 4 22.17 -18.03 15.85
C HIS A 4 21.20 -17.18 15.04
N LYS A 5 20.54 -16.22 15.70
CA LYS A 5 19.87 -15.12 15.01
C LYS A 5 20.94 -14.33 14.28
N LEU A 6 20.99 -14.49 12.95
CA LEU A 6 21.74 -13.59 12.09
C LEU A 6 21.22 -12.16 12.37
N PRO A 7 22.12 -11.17 12.50
CA PRO A 7 21.70 -9.79 12.71
C PRO A 7 20.82 -9.37 11.52
N GLN A 8 19.58 -9.01 11.82
CA GLN A 8 18.64 -8.51 10.82
C GLN A 8 19.13 -7.12 10.41
N LEU A 9 19.65 -6.99 9.19
CA LEU A 9 20.09 -5.70 8.66
C LEU A 9 18.86 -4.78 8.57
N GLU A 10 18.96 -3.60 9.20
CA GLU A 10 17.90 -2.59 9.11
C GLU A 10 17.83 -2.10 7.66
N PRO A 11 16.65 -2.19 7.01
CA PRO A 11 16.51 -1.70 5.65
C PRO A 11 16.60 -0.18 5.62
N ASP A 12 17.35 0.34 4.65
CA ASP A 12 17.52 1.76 4.37
C ASP A 12 16.56 2.27 3.28
N SER A 13 15.87 1.36 2.59
CA SER A 13 14.87 1.69 1.58
C SER A 13 13.68 0.72 1.53
N CYS A 14 12.60 1.18 0.90
CA CYS A 14 11.43 0.36 0.56
C CYS A 14 11.51 -0.23 -0.86
N GLU A 15 12.56 0.09 -1.62
CA GLU A 15 12.73 -0.34 -3.02
C GLU A 15 12.92 -1.86 -3.08
N GLY A 16 12.18 -2.52 -3.99
CA GLY A 16 12.29 -3.98 -4.18
C GLY A 16 11.78 -4.83 -3.00
N CYS A 17 11.08 -4.26 -2.02
CA CYS A 17 10.57 -5.00 -0.85
C CYS A 17 9.09 -5.35 -1.01
N GLY A 18 8.24 -4.35 -1.22
CA GLY A 18 6.80 -4.54 -1.48
C GLY A 18 5.95 -5.15 -0.36
N LEU A 19 6.53 -5.65 0.74
CA LEU A 19 5.82 -6.45 1.75
C LEU A 19 4.63 -5.73 2.40
N CYS A 20 4.81 -4.47 2.80
CA CYS A 20 3.69 -3.71 3.35
C CYS A 20 2.61 -3.43 2.30
N CYS A 21 2.99 -3.25 1.02
CA CYS A 21 2.04 -2.99 -0.07
C CYS A 21 1.22 -4.24 -0.46
N GLN A 22 1.76 -5.44 -0.22
CA GLN A 22 1.08 -6.70 -0.51
C GLN A 22 0.04 -7.07 0.56
N GLY A 23 0.34 -6.85 1.84
CA GLY A 23 -0.52 -7.30 2.94
C GLY A 23 -1.62 -6.34 3.38
N ILE A 24 -1.52 -5.06 3.03
CA ILE A 24 -2.34 -3.98 3.61
C ILE A 24 -3.71 -3.78 2.93
N GLY A 25 -4.01 -4.56 1.90
CA GLY A 25 -5.13 -4.31 0.99
C GLY A 25 -4.86 -3.09 0.11
N SER A 26 -5.85 -2.23 -0.09
CA SER A 26 -5.71 -1.03 -0.92
C SER A 26 -6.14 0.25 -0.17
N PRO A 27 -5.27 0.83 0.69
CA PRO A 27 -5.58 2.03 1.47
C PRO A 27 -5.99 3.26 0.64
N VAL A 28 -5.64 3.25 -0.66
CA VAL A 28 -6.06 4.26 -1.63
C VAL A 28 -7.57 4.25 -1.90
N LEU A 29 -8.31 3.23 -1.43
CA LEU A 29 -9.78 3.24 -1.38
C LEU A 29 -10.32 4.47 -0.64
N LEU A 30 -9.60 4.93 0.40
CA LEU A 30 -9.98 6.13 1.14
C LEU A 30 -9.97 7.38 0.25
N TYR A 31 -9.38 7.33 -0.94
CA TYR A 31 -9.38 8.43 -1.87
C TYR A 31 -10.49 8.30 -2.90
N GLN A 32 -11.39 7.32 -2.83
CA GLN A 32 -12.50 7.19 -3.77
C GLN A 32 -13.49 8.35 -3.61
N THR A 33 -14.10 8.77 -4.72
CA THR A 33 -15.21 9.73 -4.71
C THR A 33 -16.45 9.01 -4.20
N ASP A 34 -17.09 9.57 -3.19
CA ASP A 34 -18.36 9.04 -2.70
C ASP A 34 -19.52 9.88 -3.23
N GLU A 35 -20.28 9.28 -4.16
CA GLU A 35 -21.47 9.89 -4.76
C GLU A 35 -22.56 10.18 -3.71
N ARG A 36 -22.59 9.44 -2.59
CA ARG A 36 -23.61 9.62 -1.54
C ARG A 36 -23.35 10.86 -0.70
N THR A 37 -22.08 11.23 -0.54
CA THR A 37 -21.67 12.40 0.25
C THR A 37 -21.30 13.60 -0.62
N SER A 38 -21.43 13.48 -1.95
CA SER A 38 -21.19 14.56 -2.93
C SER A 38 -19.81 15.20 -2.84
N GLY A 39 -18.79 14.46 -2.39
CA GLY A 39 -17.48 15.02 -2.12
C GLY A 39 -16.35 13.99 -2.05
N SER A 40 -15.12 14.50 -1.98
CA SER A 40 -13.93 13.70 -1.70
C SER A 40 -13.84 13.35 -0.23
N HIS A 41 -13.36 12.15 0.09
CA HIS A 41 -13.06 11.75 1.45
C HIS A 41 -12.10 12.76 2.15
N PRO A 42 -12.24 13.04 3.46
CA PRO A 42 -11.36 13.98 4.18
C PRO A 42 -9.86 13.63 4.15
N PHE A 43 -9.52 12.37 3.92
CA PHE A 43 -8.13 11.91 3.81
C PHE A 43 -7.56 12.01 2.39
N ARG A 44 -8.38 12.33 1.37
CA ARG A 44 -7.88 12.58 0.01
C ARG A 44 -7.02 13.85 0.02
N PRO A 45 -5.74 13.79 -0.40
CA PRO A 45 -4.86 14.94 -0.36
C PRO A 45 -5.30 15.99 -1.38
N THR A 46 -5.19 17.25 -0.99
CA THR A 46 -5.37 18.38 -1.90
C THR A 46 -4.34 18.28 -3.04
N GLY A 47 -4.81 18.43 -4.28
CA GLY A 47 -3.94 18.40 -5.46
C GLY A 47 -3.67 17.02 -6.03
N LEU A 48 -4.30 15.96 -5.52
CA LEU A 48 -4.26 14.64 -6.18
C LEU A 48 -4.69 14.79 -7.65
N PRO A 49 -3.86 14.36 -8.64
CA PRO A 49 -4.18 14.51 -10.05
C PRO A 49 -5.52 13.86 -10.42
N SER A 50 -6.29 14.50 -11.30
CA SER A 50 -7.60 13.99 -11.73
C SER A 50 -7.51 12.63 -12.42
N SER A 51 -6.39 12.31 -13.06
CA SER A 51 -6.14 10.98 -13.64
C SER A 51 -6.05 9.89 -12.57
N LEU A 52 -5.39 10.15 -11.44
CA LEU A 52 -5.31 9.20 -10.33
C LEU A 52 -6.66 9.05 -9.63
N ILE A 53 -7.43 10.14 -9.53
CA ILE A 53 -8.81 10.08 -9.01
C ILE A 53 -9.67 9.16 -9.90
N ALA A 54 -9.60 9.32 -11.23
CA ALA A 54 -10.35 8.50 -12.16
C ALA A 54 -9.93 7.01 -12.09
N GLU A 55 -8.62 6.73 -11.99
CA GLU A 55 -8.09 5.37 -11.81
C GLU A 55 -8.65 4.71 -10.54
N ILE A 56 -8.63 5.42 -9.41
CA ILE A 56 -9.18 4.96 -8.14
C ILE A 56 -10.68 4.69 -8.29
N ASP A 57 -11.43 5.64 -8.82
CA ASP A 57 -12.89 5.53 -8.91
C ASP A 57 -13.33 4.37 -9.80
N ASP A 58 -12.64 4.14 -10.93
CA ASP A 58 -12.90 3.03 -11.86
C ASP A 58 -12.62 1.67 -11.20
N HIS A 59 -11.42 1.48 -10.64
CA HIS A 59 -11.02 0.22 -10.02
C HIS A 59 -11.96 -0.19 -8.88
N PHE A 60 -12.19 0.72 -7.92
CA PHE A 60 -13.07 0.42 -6.77
C PHE A 60 -14.56 0.42 -7.15
N GLY A 61 -14.93 1.02 -8.28
CA GLY A 61 -16.23 0.83 -8.91
C GLY A 61 -16.39 -0.61 -9.41
N GLY A 62 -15.39 -1.14 -10.12
CA GLY A 62 -15.34 -2.52 -10.60
C GLY A 62 -15.37 -3.56 -9.49
N LEU A 63 -14.60 -3.33 -8.41
CA LEU A 63 -14.62 -4.18 -7.21
C LEU A 63 -16.03 -4.29 -6.61
N ARG A 64 -16.78 -3.18 -6.51
CA ARG A 64 -18.16 -3.18 -6.00
C ARG A 64 -19.13 -3.94 -6.92
N ARG A 65 -18.86 -3.97 -8.23
CA ARG A 65 -19.62 -4.74 -9.22
C ARG A 65 -19.21 -6.22 -9.26
N GLY A 66 -18.14 -6.61 -8.56
CA GLY A 66 -17.59 -7.96 -8.57
C GLY A 66 -16.79 -8.29 -9.84
N GLU A 67 -16.37 -7.26 -10.59
CA GLU A 67 -15.63 -7.42 -11.85
C GLU A 67 -14.14 -7.73 -11.61
N GLU A 68 -13.60 -7.30 -10.46
CA GLU A 68 -12.20 -7.52 -10.10
C GLU A 68 -12.06 -8.10 -8.68
N PRO A 69 -11.11 -9.01 -8.43
CA PRO A 69 -10.72 -9.40 -7.08
C PRO A 69 -9.67 -8.43 -6.52
N GLN A 70 -9.86 -7.93 -5.30
CA GLN A 70 -8.83 -7.14 -4.61
C GLN A 70 -7.84 -8.07 -3.90
N THR A 71 -6.79 -8.47 -4.61
CA THR A 71 -5.70 -9.29 -4.03
C THR A 71 -4.52 -8.45 -3.54
N GLN A 72 -4.35 -7.24 -4.06
CA GLN A 72 -3.21 -6.35 -3.80
C GLN A 72 -3.68 -4.89 -3.83
N CYS A 73 -2.83 -3.97 -3.35
CA CYS A 73 -3.09 -2.54 -3.50
C CYS A 73 -3.12 -2.15 -4.99
N LEU A 74 -4.05 -1.26 -5.37
CA LEU A 74 -4.17 -0.72 -6.74
C LEU A 74 -2.85 -0.10 -7.24
N TRP A 75 -2.13 0.60 -6.36
CA TRP A 75 -0.88 1.28 -6.69
C TRP A 75 0.37 0.43 -6.44
N PHE A 76 0.23 -0.85 -6.13
CA PHE A 76 1.37 -1.74 -5.99
C PHE A 76 1.86 -2.21 -7.37
N ASP A 77 3.16 -2.08 -7.61
CA ASP A 77 3.83 -2.67 -8.75
C ASP A 77 4.41 -4.03 -8.36
N PRO A 78 3.86 -5.15 -8.88
CA PRO A 78 4.34 -6.47 -8.50
C PRO A 78 5.68 -6.84 -9.15
N ILE A 79 6.11 -6.15 -10.20
CA ILE A 79 7.38 -6.40 -10.89
C ILE A 79 8.51 -5.70 -10.14
N GLN A 80 8.32 -4.41 -9.84
CA GLN A 80 9.32 -3.60 -9.13
C GLN A 80 9.19 -3.70 -7.60
N GLN A 81 8.14 -4.34 -7.11
CA GLN A 81 7.80 -4.48 -5.69
C GLN A 81 7.79 -3.14 -4.95
N GLN A 82 7.17 -2.13 -5.55
CA GLN A 82 7.10 -0.78 -5.00
C GLN A 82 5.77 -0.09 -5.29
N CYS A 83 5.52 1.05 -4.64
CA CYS A 83 4.34 1.86 -4.93
C CYS A 83 4.58 2.73 -6.16
N ARG A 84 3.68 2.69 -7.14
CA ARG A 84 3.73 3.49 -8.37
C ARG A 84 3.57 4.99 -8.14
N HIS A 85 2.87 5.37 -7.08
CA HIS A 85 2.54 6.76 -6.74
C HIS A 85 3.01 7.09 -5.33
N TYR A 86 4.32 6.93 -5.09
CA TYR A 86 4.94 7.05 -3.76
C TYR A 86 4.64 8.39 -3.05
N GLU A 87 4.64 9.49 -3.82
CA GLU A 87 4.37 10.85 -3.34
C GLU A 87 2.91 11.06 -2.90
N TRP A 88 1.98 10.25 -3.43
CA TRP A 88 0.54 10.34 -3.16
C TRP A 88 0.07 9.31 -2.15
N ARG A 89 0.97 8.52 -1.56
CA ARG A 89 0.61 7.47 -0.60
C ARG A 89 -0.33 7.97 0.50
N PRO A 90 -1.36 7.19 0.90
CA PRO A 90 -2.17 7.46 2.07
C PRO A 90 -1.34 7.66 3.33
N GLN A 91 -1.87 8.44 4.28
CA GLN A 91 -1.21 8.71 5.56
C GLN A 91 -0.72 7.43 6.24
N PHE A 92 -1.59 6.41 6.30
CA PHE A 92 -1.24 5.10 6.86
C PHE A 92 -0.02 4.45 6.19
N CYS A 93 0.15 4.64 4.88
CA CYS A 93 1.31 4.13 4.14
C CYS A 93 2.58 5.00 4.33
N ARG A 94 2.45 6.28 4.66
CA ARG A 94 3.58 7.18 4.95
C ARG A 94 4.11 7.02 6.37
N GLU A 95 3.21 6.77 7.31
CA GLU A 95 3.51 6.57 8.73
C GLU A 95 4.10 5.18 9.01
N PHE A 96 4.05 4.28 8.04
CA PHE A 96 4.72 2.99 8.15
C PHE A 96 6.24 3.20 8.22
N GLU A 97 6.77 3.09 9.44
CA GLU A 97 8.17 3.32 9.75
C GLU A 97 9.06 2.25 9.13
N LEU A 98 9.96 2.68 8.25
CA LEU A 98 11.03 1.84 7.71
C LEU A 98 11.94 1.38 8.85
N ALA A 99 12.30 0.09 8.86
CA ALA A 99 13.05 -0.56 9.95
C ALA A 99 12.35 -0.53 11.34
N GLY A 100 11.13 0.03 11.43
CA GLY A 100 10.32 -0.07 12.64
C GLY A 100 9.86 -1.50 12.92
N THR A 101 9.32 -1.74 14.13
CA THR A 101 8.93 -3.07 14.61
C THR A 101 8.03 -3.82 13.63
N ALA A 102 7.01 -3.16 13.05
CA ALA A 102 6.11 -3.79 12.08
C ALA A 102 6.81 -4.19 10.78
N CYS A 103 7.77 -3.38 10.31
CA CYS A 103 8.59 -3.68 9.13
C CYS A 103 9.47 -4.92 9.36
N LEU A 104 10.13 -4.98 10.52
CA LEU A 104 11.02 -6.08 10.87
C LEU A 104 10.27 -7.41 11.06
N ILE A 105 9.08 -7.36 11.66
CA ILE A 105 8.22 -8.55 11.82
C ILE A 105 7.78 -9.10 10.47
N LEU A 106 7.26 -8.24 9.56
CA LEU A 106 6.85 -8.68 8.21
C LEU A 106 8.01 -9.27 7.42
N ARG A 107 9.22 -8.70 7.56
CA ARG A 107 10.43 -9.24 6.91
C ARG A 107 10.86 -10.58 7.50
N GLN A 108 10.66 -10.82 8.80
CA GLN A 108 10.93 -12.11 9.42
C GLN A 108 9.98 -13.19 8.88
N SER A 109 8.68 -12.89 8.80
CA SER A 109 7.70 -13.87 8.34
C SER A 109 7.90 -14.34 6.90
N GLU A 110 8.48 -13.50 6.05
CA GLU A 110 8.78 -13.84 4.64
C GLU A 110 10.13 -14.56 4.47
N GLY A 111 11.04 -14.43 5.43
CA GLY A 111 12.35 -15.10 5.40
C GLY A 111 12.36 -16.52 5.97
N ASP A 112 11.26 -16.96 6.58
CA ASP A 112 11.10 -18.26 7.23
C ASP A 112 10.53 -19.36 6.29
N TYR A 113 10.56 -19.16 4.95
CA TYR A 113 10.17 -20.16 3.94
C TYR A 113 11.33 -20.58 3.03
#